data_AF-A0A168M0U8-F1
#
_entry.id   AF-A0A168M0U8-F1
#
_cell.length_a   1.000
_cell.length_b   1.000
_cell.length_c   1.000
_cell.angle_alpha   90.00
_cell.angle_beta   90.00
_cell.angle_gamma   90.00
#
_symmetry.space_group_name_H-M   'P 1'
#
loop_
_entity.id
_entity.type
_entity.pdbx_description
1 polymer ?
#
loop_
_entity_poly.entity_id
_entity_poly.type
_entity_poly.pdbx_seq_one_letter_code
_entity_poly.pdbx_strand_id
1 'polypeptide(L)'
;MDLLGFGDSPKPWAKYDVVRHVDALDSALAKFGPITIVGHSLGALLAIAYAARHPERIDNIVLISLPYFGSQDAAYEYMRAGPVKGGFVYTNFVLTMLACIISRRVLGKALPYVIRDMPRDVIEDLVKHTWRSSTSSLWEVVYRYDAAADLQAMVRATKVLCIHGGGDLMAPVRSVQDLAARFPNLDLRILDNVDHHPFIREPEKCCDLIAHFVEGTSRAASAEQR
;
A
#
# COMPACT_ATOMS: atom_id res chain seq x y z
N MET A 1 1.09 4.41 -12.00
CA MET A 1 0.63 3.24 -12.78
C MET A 1 -0.60 2.67 -12.09
N ASP A 2 -1.54 2.11 -12.85
CA ASP A 2 -2.75 1.53 -12.29
C ASP A 2 -2.56 0.03 -12.03
N LEU A 3 -2.86 -0.43 -10.82
CA LEU A 3 -2.78 -1.85 -10.46
C LEU A 3 -3.78 -2.68 -11.26
N LEU A 4 -3.48 -3.97 -11.46
CA LEU A 4 -4.40 -4.90 -12.11
C LEU A 4 -5.77 -4.87 -11.41
N GLY A 5 -6.85 -4.63 -12.17
CA GLY A 5 -8.19 -4.51 -11.61
C GLY A 5 -8.59 -3.11 -11.14
N PHE A 6 -7.72 -2.11 -11.25
CA PHE A 6 -7.92 -0.71 -10.82
C PHE A 6 -7.63 0.27 -11.97
N GLY A 7 -8.01 1.54 -11.80
CA GLY A 7 -7.84 2.62 -12.77
C GLY A 7 -8.27 2.23 -14.18
N ASP A 8 -7.41 2.44 -15.15
CA ASP A 8 -7.57 2.07 -16.56
C ASP A 8 -6.92 0.71 -16.92
N SER A 9 -6.26 0.05 -15.95
CA SER A 9 -5.67 -1.28 -16.14
C SER A 9 -6.72 -2.37 -16.41
N PRO A 10 -6.33 -3.50 -17.05
CA PRO A 10 -7.23 -4.62 -17.30
C PRO A 10 -7.93 -5.14 -16.04
N LYS A 11 -9.18 -5.59 -16.19
CA LYS A 11 -10.04 -6.06 -15.08
C LYS A 11 -10.55 -7.48 -15.37
N PRO A 12 -9.67 -8.47 -15.58
CA PRO A 12 -10.09 -9.82 -15.93
C PRO A 12 -10.94 -10.45 -14.83
N TRP A 13 -11.78 -11.40 -15.20
CA TRP A 13 -12.58 -12.15 -14.25
C TRP A 13 -11.72 -13.20 -13.54
N ALA A 14 -11.00 -12.76 -12.52
CA ALA A 14 -10.05 -13.58 -11.77
C ALA A 14 -10.10 -13.28 -10.27
N LYS A 15 -9.38 -14.09 -9.50
CA LYS A 15 -8.97 -13.77 -8.12
C LYS A 15 -7.81 -12.79 -8.17
N TYR A 16 -7.82 -11.75 -7.35
CA TYR A 16 -6.75 -10.73 -7.28
C TYR A 16 -5.95 -10.96 -6.00
N ASP A 17 -5.06 -11.95 -6.02
CA ASP A 17 -4.13 -12.27 -4.93
C ASP A 17 -2.75 -11.63 -5.16
N VAL A 18 -1.88 -11.75 -4.17
CA VAL A 18 -0.52 -11.19 -4.19
C VAL A 18 0.26 -11.64 -5.42
N VAL A 19 0.23 -12.93 -5.73
CA VAL A 19 0.95 -13.51 -6.87
C VAL A 19 0.50 -12.86 -8.17
N ARG A 20 -0.81 -12.80 -8.42
CA ARG A 20 -1.32 -12.22 -9.67
C ARG A 20 -1.04 -10.72 -9.80
N HIS A 21 -1.07 -9.98 -8.70
CA HIS A 21 -0.67 -8.57 -8.70
C HIS A 21 0.83 -8.40 -8.98
N VAL A 22 1.67 -9.22 -8.37
CA VAL A 22 3.12 -9.21 -8.59
C VAL A 22 3.48 -9.59 -10.03
N ASP A 23 2.85 -10.62 -10.61
CA ASP A 23 3.08 -11.00 -12.01
C ASP A 23 2.72 -9.86 -12.99
N ALA A 24 1.62 -9.15 -12.70
CA ALA A 24 1.20 -8.00 -13.48
C ALA A 24 2.17 -6.81 -13.32
N LEU A 25 2.69 -6.59 -12.11
CA LEU A 25 3.73 -5.58 -11.84
C LEU A 25 5.01 -5.93 -12.60
N ASP A 26 5.50 -7.16 -12.53
CA ASP A 26 6.73 -7.57 -13.23
C ASP A 26 6.61 -7.37 -14.74
N SER A 27 5.47 -7.78 -15.31
CA SER A 27 5.17 -7.58 -16.72
C SER A 27 5.17 -6.10 -17.11
N ALA A 28 4.57 -5.23 -16.28
CA ALA A 28 4.51 -3.79 -16.53
C ALA A 28 5.87 -3.10 -16.35
N LEU A 29 6.72 -3.63 -15.47
CA LEU A 29 8.02 -3.08 -15.12
C LEU A 29 9.18 -3.65 -15.95
N ALA A 30 8.93 -4.69 -16.76
CA ALA A 30 9.97 -5.46 -17.45
C ALA A 30 10.99 -4.63 -18.27
N LYS A 31 10.55 -3.49 -18.81
CA LYS A 31 11.36 -2.58 -19.64
C LYS A 31 12.30 -1.67 -18.84
N PHE A 32 12.12 -1.58 -17.53
CA PHE A 32 12.98 -0.77 -16.67
C PHE A 32 14.11 -1.62 -16.10
N GLY A 33 15.24 -0.97 -15.80
CA GLY A 33 16.30 -1.57 -14.99
C GLY A 33 15.87 -1.69 -13.52
N PRO A 34 16.82 -1.83 -12.59
CA PRO A 34 16.54 -1.62 -11.17
C PRO A 34 15.83 -0.28 -10.93
N ILE A 35 14.83 -0.27 -10.05
CA ILE A 35 14.02 0.91 -9.76
C ILE A 35 13.92 1.19 -8.26
N THR A 36 13.62 2.44 -7.93
CA THR A 36 13.00 2.76 -6.64
C THR A 36 11.50 2.52 -6.75
N ILE A 37 10.97 1.59 -5.95
CA ILE A 37 9.53 1.32 -5.89
C ILE A 37 8.90 2.12 -4.74
N VAL A 38 7.85 2.87 -5.05
CA VAL A 38 7.06 3.63 -4.07
C VAL A 38 5.64 3.09 -4.07
N GLY A 39 5.19 2.54 -2.94
CA GLY A 39 3.87 1.95 -2.79
C GLY A 39 3.07 2.61 -1.68
N HIS A 40 1.81 2.96 -1.94
CA HIS A 40 0.86 3.44 -0.92
C HIS A 40 -0.17 2.37 -0.58
N SER A 41 -0.45 2.17 0.71
CA SER A 41 -1.51 1.28 1.20
C SER A 41 -1.42 -0.15 0.62
N LEU A 42 -2.41 -0.60 -0.15
CA LEU A 42 -2.34 -1.85 -0.92
C LEU A 42 -1.06 -1.96 -1.78
N GLY A 43 -0.66 -0.87 -2.43
CA GLY A 43 0.57 -0.79 -3.22
C GLY A 43 1.83 -0.93 -2.37
N ALA A 44 1.81 -0.55 -1.09
CA ALA A 44 2.93 -0.75 -0.18
C ALA A 44 3.16 -2.26 0.10
N LEU A 45 2.08 -3.00 0.36
CA LEU A 45 2.14 -4.46 0.50
C LEU A 45 2.66 -5.14 -0.78
N LEU A 46 2.16 -4.70 -1.95
CA LEU A 46 2.62 -5.23 -3.23
C LEU A 46 4.08 -4.86 -3.53
N ALA A 47 4.57 -3.70 -3.08
CA ALA A 47 5.97 -3.32 -3.21
C ALA A 47 6.89 -4.24 -2.40
N ILE A 48 6.52 -4.59 -1.17
CA ILE A 48 7.23 -5.61 -0.36
C ILE A 48 7.23 -6.94 -1.11
N ALA A 49 6.05 -7.39 -1.56
CA ALA A 49 5.91 -8.68 -2.24
C ALA A 49 6.73 -8.77 -3.54
N TYR A 50 6.72 -7.70 -4.33
CA TYR A 50 7.48 -7.60 -5.57
C TYR A 50 8.98 -7.65 -5.29
N ALA A 51 9.45 -6.83 -4.35
CA ALA A 51 10.87 -6.73 -4.05
C ALA A 51 11.44 -8.01 -3.41
N ALA A 52 10.64 -8.76 -2.65
CA ALA A 52 11.06 -10.05 -2.10
C ALA A 52 11.23 -11.14 -3.17
N ARG A 53 10.47 -11.04 -4.29
CA ARG A 53 10.50 -12.00 -5.40
C ARG A 53 11.48 -11.61 -6.51
N HIS A 54 11.72 -10.31 -6.68
CA HIS A 54 12.58 -9.72 -7.70
C HIS A 54 13.60 -8.74 -7.09
N PRO A 55 14.44 -9.17 -6.14
CA PRO A 55 15.37 -8.27 -5.45
C PRO A 55 16.36 -7.59 -6.41
N GLU A 56 16.71 -8.24 -7.52
CA GLU A 56 17.57 -7.70 -8.57
C GLU A 56 16.93 -6.54 -9.36
N ARG A 57 15.62 -6.34 -9.25
CA ARG A 57 14.87 -5.27 -9.91
C ARG A 57 14.72 -4.03 -9.04
N ILE A 58 15.24 -4.01 -7.81
CA ILE A 58 14.93 -2.98 -6.82
C ILE A 58 16.20 -2.34 -6.25
N ASP A 59 16.31 -1.03 -6.41
CA ASP A 59 17.33 -0.20 -5.75
C ASP A 59 16.88 0.22 -4.34
N ASN A 60 15.62 0.64 -4.22
CA ASN A 60 15.07 1.22 -3.00
C ASN A 60 13.58 0.90 -2.87
N ILE A 61 13.10 0.78 -1.64
CA ILE A 61 11.68 0.56 -1.34
C ILE A 61 11.19 1.69 -0.45
N VAL A 62 10.12 2.36 -0.89
CA VAL A 62 9.38 3.35 -0.09
C VAL A 62 7.95 2.87 0.09
N LEU A 63 7.54 2.75 1.34
CA LEU A 63 6.21 2.35 1.76
C LEU A 63 5.49 3.56 2.35
N ILE A 64 4.27 3.84 1.92
CA ILE A 64 3.46 4.94 2.46
C ILE A 64 2.17 4.35 3.03
N SER A 65 1.89 4.63 4.31
CA SER A 65 0.70 4.13 5.02
C SER A 65 0.51 2.62 4.90
N LEU A 66 1.53 1.85 5.30
CA LEU A 66 1.54 0.39 5.21
C LEU A 66 0.41 -0.23 6.08
N PRO A 67 -0.58 -0.93 5.50
CA PRO A 67 -1.68 -1.53 6.25
C PRO A 67 -1.26 -2.89 6.81
N TYR A 68 -0.35 -2.86 7.79
CA TYR A 68 0.12 -4.06 8.50
C TYR A 68 -0.65 -4.25 9.80
N PHE A 69 -1.28 -5.41 9.97
CA PHE A 69 -2.09 -5.75 11.15
C PHE A 69 -1.49 -6.89 11.99
N GLY A 70 -0.40 -7.50 11.54
CA GLY A 70 0.20 -8.68 12.18
C GLY A 70 -0.43 -10.01 11.78
N SER A 71 -1.76 -10.09 11.66
CA SER A 71 -2.48 -11.28 11.19
C SER A 71 -3.84 -10.93 10.58
N GLN A 72 -4.46 -11.92 9.92
CA GLN A 72 -5.83 -11.77 9.40
C GLN A 72 -6.85 -11.50 10.52
N ASP A 73 -6.74 -12.21 11.64
CA ASP A 73 -7.66 -12.05 12.76
C ASP A 73 -7.52 -10.66 13.40
N ALA A 74 -6.28 -10.19 13.57
CA ALA A 74 -6.01 -8.84 14.08
C ALA A 74 -6.51 -7.76 13.12
N ALA A 75 -6.42 -7.98 11.80
CA ALA A 75 -7.02 -7.07 10.82
C ALA A 75 -8.55 -7.00 10.98
N TYR A 76 -9.21 -8.14 11.20
CA TYR A 76 -10.65 -8.19 11.38
C TYR A 76 -11.09 -7.53 12.68
N GLU A 77 -10.35 -7.77 13.77
CA GLU A 77 -10.58 -7.13 15.07
C GLU A 77 -10.42 -5.62 14.96
N TYR A 78 -9.31 -5.15 14.39
CA TYR A 78 -9.06 -3.72 14.20
C TYR A 78 -10.15 -3.05 13.37
N MET A 79 -10.55 -3.68 12.26
CA MET A 79 -11.59 -3.12 11.40
C MET A 79 -12.94 -3.07 12.12
N ARG A 80 -13.35 -4.14 12.83
CA ARG A 80 -14.68 -4.22 13.47
C ARG A 80 -14.81 -3.45 14.77
N ALA A 81 -13.81 -3.56 15.64
CA ALA A 81 -13.84 -3.06 17.02
C ALA A 81 -12.96 -1.82 17.23
N GLY A 82 -12.11 -1.50 16.25
CA GLY A 82 -11.24 -0.32 16.29
C GLY A 82 -11.92 0.94 15.75
N PRO A 83 -11.13 1.90 15.22
CA PRO A 83 -11.62 3.24 14.90
C PRO A 83 -12.36 3.34 13.55
N VAL A 84 -12.39 2.25 12.76
CA VAL A 84 -12.94 2.26 11.40
C VAL A 84 -14.47 2.25 11.42
N LYS A 85 -15.07 3.38 11.05
CA LYS A 85 -16.53 3.49 10.90
C LYS A 85 -17.02 2.50 9.82
N GLY A 86 -18.02 1.70 10.18
CA GLY A 86 -18.58 0.69 9.26
C GLY A 86 -17.70 -0.56 9.10
N GLY A 87 -16.78 -0.82 10.03
CA GLY A 87 -15.90 -2.00 10.05
C GLY A 87 -16.54 -3.35 9.75
N PHE A 88 -17.80 -3.55 10.15
CA PHE A 88 -18.56 -4.76 9.84
C PHE A 88 -18.75 -4.98 8.33
N VAL A 89 -18.86 -3.90 7.55
CA VAL A 89 -18.94 -3.97 6.08
C VAL A 89 -17.61 -4.48 5.54
N TYR A 90 -16.49 -3.86 5.94
CA TYR A 90 -15.13 -4.18 5.50
C TYR A 90 -14.62 -5.58 5.88
N THR A 91 -15.34 -6.28 6.76
CA THR A 91 -15.01 -7.62 7.25
C THR A 91 -16.09 -8.65 6.90
N ASN A 92 -17.09 -8.25 6.11
CA ASN A 92 -18.08 -9.15 5.54
C ASN A 92 -18.03 -9.04 4.02
N PHE A 93 -17.62 -10.12 3.35
CA PHE A 93 -17.38 -10.13 1.92
C PHE A 93 -18.62 -9.71 1.11
N VAL A 94 -19.80 -10.22 1.47
CA VAL A 94 -21.06 -9.92 0.76
C VAL A 94 -21.41 -8.44 0.94
N LEU A 95 -21.28 -7.91 2.15
CA LEU A 95 -21.57 -6.50 2.41
C LEU A 95 -20.58 -5.56 1.73
N THR A 96 -19.27 -5.87 1.76
CA THR A 96 -18.27 -5.10 1.00
C THR A 96 -18.59 -5.14 -0.50
N MET A 97 -18.89 -6.32 -1.04
CA MET A 97 -19.26 -6.48 -2.45
C MET A 97 -20.46 -5.59 -2.81
N LEU A 98 -21.55 -5.67 -2.04
CA LEU A 98 -22.75 -4.87 -2.27
C LEU A 98 -22.45 -3.37 -2.14
N ALA A 99 -21.71 -2.96 -1.11
CA ALA A 99 -21.28 -1.58 -0.93
C ALA A 99 -20.46 -1.08 -2.14
N CYS A 100 -19.52 -1.88 -2.65
CA CYS A 100 -18.76 -1.55 -3.85
C CYS A 100 -19.65 -1.43 -5.09
N ILE A 101 -20.62 -2.33 -5.29
CA ILE A 101 -21.52 -2.26 -6.47
C ILE A 101 -22.39 -1.00 -6.41
N ILE A 102 -22.94 -0.69 -5.24
CA ILE A 102 -23.81 0.47 -5.02
C ILE A 102 -23.00 1.77 -5.15
N SER A 103 -21.86 1.87 -4.46
CA SER A 103 -21.03 3.08 -4.47
C SER A 103 -20.56 3.43 -5.88
N ARG A 104 -20.19 2.42 -6.67
CA ARG A 104 -19.82 2.61 -8.08
C ARG A 104 -20.94 3.15 -8.95
N ARG A 105 -22.15 2.60 -8.81
CA ARG A 105 -23.30 2.97 -9.66
C ARG A 105 -23.90 4.31 -9.27
N VAL A 106 -23.91 4.63 -7.98
CA VAL A 106 -24.66 5.76 -7.43
C VAL A 106 -23.74 6.89 -6.98
N LEU A 107 -22.67 6.57 -6.23
CA LEU A 107 -21.80 7.58 -5.61
C LEU A 107 -20.68 8.05 -6.55
N GLY A 108 -20.24 7.25 -7.53
CA GLY A 108 -19.11 7.62 -8.40
C GLY A 108 -19.23 9.01 -9.07
N LYS A 109 -20.43 9.39 -9.50
CA LYS A 109 -20.68 10.72 -10.11
C LYS A 109 -20.88 11.85 -9.08
N ALA A 110 -21.21 11.51 -7.84
CA ALA A 110 -21.51 12.46 -6.77
C ALA A 110 -20.31 12.69 -5.82
N LEU A 111 -19.41 11.72 -5.70
CA LEU A 111 -18.27 11.73 -4.77
C LEU A 111 -17.38 12.98 -4.91
N PRO A 112 -17.01 13.45 -6.11
CA PRO A 112 -16.20 14.66 -6.25
C PRO A 112 -16.87 15.95 -5.72
N TYR A 113 -18.19 15.93 -5.55
CA TYR A 113 -18.94 17.08 -5.02
C TYR A 113 -19.12 17.00 -3.50
N VAL A 114 -19.01 15.79 -2.93
CA VAL A 114 -19.17 15.50 -1.50
C VAL A 114 -17.82 15.52 -0.78
N ILE A 115 -16.81 14.87 -1.36
CA ILE A 115 -15.43 14.87 -0.85
C ILE A 115 -14.71 16.04 -1.51
N ARG A 116 -14.44 17.10 -0.73
CA ARG A 116 -13.70 18.28 -1.23
C ARG A 116 -12.26 18.35 -0.72
N ASP A 117 -11.91 17.42 0.15
CA ASP A 117 -10.63 17.37 0.87
C ASP A 117 -9.56 16.54 0.12
N MET A 118 -9.84 16.18 -1.13
CA MET A 118 -8.90 15.51 -2.04
C MET A 118 -9.03 16.09 -3.46
N PRO A 119 -7.98 15.99 -4.28
CA PRO A 119 -8.04 16.30 -5.70
C PRO A 119 -9.15 15.52 -6.43
N ARG A 120 -9.80 16.16 -7.41
CA ARG A 120 -10.98 15.60 -8.11
C ARG A 120 -10.65 14.30 -8.84
N ASP A 121 -9.52 14.26 -9.53
CA ASP A 121 -9.00 13.09 -10.24
C ASP A 121 -8.79 11.90 -9.30
N VAL A 122 -8.22 12.12 -8.12
CA VAL A 122 -8.09 11.09 -7.07
C VAL A 122 -9.45 10.52 -6.68
N ILE A 123 -10.46 11.38 -6.53
CA ILE A 123 -11.82 10.96 -6.14
C ILE A 123 -12.52 10.19 -7.27
N GLU A 124 -12.36 10.64 -8.51
CA GLU A 124 -12.92 9.95 -9.69
C GLU A 124 -12.34 8.54 -9.85
N ASP A 125 -11.06 8.35 -9.49
CA ASP A 125 -10.37 7.07 -9.56
C ASP A 125 -10.76 6.08 -8.45
N LEU A 126 -11.27 6.56 -7.30
CA LEU A 126 -11.76 5.69 -6.21
C LEU A 126 -12.81 4.69 -6.69
N VAL A 127 -13.55 5.03 -7.75
CA VAL A 127 -14.56 4.17 -8.36
C VAL A 127 -14.14 3.61 -9.72
N LYS A 128 -12.84 3.51 -10.03
CA LYS A 128 -12.33 2.78 -11.22
C LYS A 128 -11.73 1.41 -10.85
N HIS A 129 -12.57 0.43 -10.56
CA HIS A 129 -12.22 -0.94 -10.18
C HIS A 129 -13.40 -1.88 -10.50
N THR A 130 -13.47 -3.08 -9.94
CA THR A 130 -14.70 -3.88 -9.93
C THR A 130 -14.98 -4.29 -8.49
N TRP A 131 -16.17 -4.80 -8.20
CA TRP A 131 -16.38 -5.40 -6.88
C TRP A 131 -15.40 -6.54 -6.64
N ARG A 132 -15.06 -7.32 -7.69
CA ARG A 132 -14.10 -8.44 -7.61
C ARG A 132 -12.70 -7.99 -7.29
N SER A 133 -12.17 -7.03 -8.05
CA SER A 133 -10.80 -6.55 -7.83
C SER A 133 -10.67 -5.88 -6.48
N SER A 134 -11.68 -5.13 -6.03
CA SER A 134 -11.67 -4.50 -4.70
C SER A 134 -11.79 -5.52 -3.57
N THR A 135 -12.82 -6.37 -3.55
CA THR A 135 -12.99 -7.33 -2.45
C THR A 135 -11.90 -8.39 -2.45
N SER A 136 -11.49 -8.89 -3.62
CA SER A 136 -10.41 -9.87 -3.67
C SER A 136 -9.07 -9.28 -3.22
N SER A 137 -8.71 -8.06 -3.63
CA SER A 137 -7.45 -7.45 -3.19
C SER A 137 -7.47 -7.12 -1.70
N LEU A 138 -8.61 -6.64 -1.17
CA LEU A 138 -8.76 -6.39 0.26
C LEU A 138 -8.55 -7.67 1.08
N TRP A 139 -9.18 -8.78 0.69
CA TRP A 139 -9.05 -10.03 1.43
C TRP A 139 -7.70 -10.71 1.23
N GLU A 140 -7.24 -10.84 -0.01
CA GLU A 140 -6.08 -11.66 -0.34
C GLU A 140 -4.75 -10.94 -0.16
N VAL A 141 -4.75 -9.61 -0.25
CA VAL A 141 -3.55 -8.79 -0.07
C VAL A 141 -3.60 -8.08 1.28
N VAL A 142 -4.61 -7.25 1.56
CA VAL A 142 -4.57 -6.42 2.79
C VAL A 142 -4.73 -7.25 4.07
N TYR A 143 -5.60 -8.26 4.08
CA TYR A 143 -5.86 -9.05 5.29
C TYR A 143 -5.04 -10.34 5.41
N ARG A 144 -4.74 -11.01 4.29
CA ARG A 144 -4.15 -12.35 4.30
C ARG A 144 -2.65 -12.41 4.03
N TYR A 145 -2.10 -11.41 3.36
CA TYR A 145 -0.69 -11.43 3.00
C TYR A 145 0.20 -11.21 4.23
N ASP A 146 1.17 -12.10 4.41
CA ASP A 146 2.18 -11.97 5.45
C ASP A 146 3.37 -11.14 4.95
N ALA A 147 3.22 -9.81 5.03
CA ALA A 147 4.29 -8.89 4.66
C ALA A 147 5.54 -9.02 5.55
N ALA A 148 5.40 -9.51 6.78
CA ALA A 148 6.54 -9.66 7.69
C ALA A 148 7.45 -10.82 7.28
N ALA A 149 6.90 -11.89 6.70
CA ALA A 149 7.69 -12.98 6.13
C ALA A 149 8.56 -12.50 4.96
N ASP A 150 7.99 -11.71 4.04
CA ASP A 150 8.73 -11.18 2.89
C ASP A 150 9.76 -10.11 3.33
N LEU A 151 9.43 -9.24 4.29
CA LEU A 151 10.42 -8.32 4.89
C LEU A 151 11.58 -9.06 5.58
N GLN A 152 11.31 -10.19 6.23
CA GLN A 152 12.34 -11.03 6.85
C GLN A 152 13.31 -11.61 5.84
N ALA A 153 12.82 -12.01 4.66
CA ALA A 153 13.67 -12.50 3.57
C ALA A 153 14.61 -11.40 3.04
N MET A 154 14.18 -10.13 3.12
CA MET A 154 14.91 -8.98 2.58
C MET A 154 15.78 -8.24 3.61
N VAL A 155 15.70 -8.60 4.90
CA VAL A 155 16.25 -7.83 6.03
C VAL A 155 17.74 -7.46 5.89
N ARG A 156 18.53 -8.25 5.17
CA ARG A 156 19.98 -8.04 4.99
C ARG A 156 20.36 -7.30 3.72
N ALA A 157 19.49 -7.27 2.73
CA ALA A 157 19.85 -6.89 1.36
C ALA A 157 19.32 -5.52 0.95
N THR A 158 18.19 -5.08 1.52
CA THR A 158 17.49 -3.89 1.03
C THR A 158 17.03 -3.01 2.19
N LYS A 159 17.42 -1.73 2.16
CA LYS A 159 16.83 -0.73 3.05
C LYS A 159 15.42 -0.39 2.59
N VAL A 160 14.54 -0.11 3.56
CA VAL A 160 13.15 0.22 3.31
C VAL A 160 12.81 1.49 4.08
N LEU A 161 12.29 2.51 3.41
CA LEU A 161 11.69 3.66 4.06
C LEU A 161 10.18 3.41 4.22
N CYS A 162 9.64 3.63 5.41
CA CYS A 162 8.21 3.61 5.66
C CYS A 162 7.75 4.98 6.18
N ILE A 163 6.88 5.67 5.45
CA ILE A 163 6.26 6.94 5.86
C ILE A 163 4.83 6.64 6.30
N HIS A 164 4.48 6.95 7.53
CA HIS A 164 3.16 6.62 8.10
C HIS A 164 2.51 7.81 8.78
N GLY A 165 1.20 7.97 8.63
CA GLY A 165 0.44 9.01 9.34
C GLY A 165 0.16 8.61 10.79
N GLY A 166 0.46 9.49 11.75
CA GLY A 166 0.18 9.24 13.17
C GLY A 166 -1.31 9.19 13.51
N GLY A 167 -2.16 9.81 12.68
CA GLY A 167 -3.61 9.80 12.78
C GLY A 167 -4.29 8.80 11.82
N ASP A 168 -3.54 7.86 11.25
CA ASP A 168 -4.07 6.87 10.32
C ASP A 168 -5.03 5.89 11.03
N LEU A 169 -6.32 5.98 10.67
CA LEU A 169 -7.37 5.12 11.21
C LEU A 169 -7.60 3.86 10.38
N MET A 170 -7.01 3.76 9.17
CA MET A 170 -7.18 2.62 8.27
C MET A 170 -6.06 1.59 8.47
N ALA A 171 -4.86 2.07 8.81
CA ALA A 171 -3.69 1.25 9.08
C ALA A 171 -3.10 1.59 10.47
N PRO A 172 -3.09 0.64 11.43
CA PRO A 172 -2.66 0.91 12.79
C PRO A 172 -1.17 1.29 12.86
N VAL A 173 -0.89 2.54 13.25
CA VAL A 173 0.49 3.03 13.41
C VAL A 173 1.31 2.16 14.36
N ARG A 174 0.68 1.66 15.45
CA ARG A 174 1.35 0.80 16.44
C ARG A 174 1.88 -0.50 15.82
N SER A 175 1.12 -1.13 14.93
CA SER A 175 1.55 -2.36 14.27
C SER A 175 2.77 -2.14 13.38
N VAL A 176 2.86 -0.97 12.73
CA VAL A 176 4.03 -0.60 11.91
C VAL A 176 5.23 -0.22 12.79
N GLN A 177 5.01 0.38 13.97
CA GLN A 177 6.08 0.62 14.96
C GLN A 177 6.66 -0.70 15.47
N ASP A 178 5.79 -1.66 15.83
CA ASP A 178 6.21 -2.99 16.27
C ASP A 178 6.97 -3.74 15.16
N LEU A 179 6.54 -3.57 13.90
CA LEU A 179 7.24 -4.08 12.72
C LEU A 179 8.64 -3.46 12.58
N ALA A 180 8.77 -2.14 12.66
CA ALA A 180 10.05 -1.44 12.56
C ALA A 180 11.03 -1.82 13.69
N ALA A 181 10.53 -2.06 14.91
CA ALA A 181 11.34 -2.55 16.01
C ALA A 181 11.93 -3.94 15.75
N ARG A 182 11.26 -4.76 14.93
CA ARG A 182 11.71 -6.11 14.55
C ARG A 182 12.63 -6.12 13.33
N PHE A 183 12.48 -5.16 12.41
CA PHE A 183 13.19 -5.13 11.13
C PHE A 183 14.14 -3.94 11.05
N PRO A 184 15.44 -4.10 11.35
CA PRO A 184 16.40 -2.99 11.43
C PRO A 184 16.67 -2.29 10.10
N ASN A 185 16.29 -2.89 8.97
CA ASN A 185 16.36 -2.28 7.65
C ASN A 185 15.15 -1.40 7.31
N LEU A 186 14.12 -1.34 8.17
CA LEU A 186 12.92 -0.52 8.01
C LEU A 186 13.09 0.82 8.76
N ASP A 187 13.41 1.89 8.03
CA ASP A 187 13.40 3.26 8.54
C ASP A 187 11.96 3.79 8.59
N LEU A 188 11.36 3.82 9.78
CA LEU A 188 10.00 4.31 9.98
C LEU A 188 9.98 5.80 10.31
N ARG A 189 9.25 6.58 9.51
CA ARG A 189 9.00 8.02 9.67
C ARG A 189 7.51 8.25 9.90
N ILE A 190 7.15 8.65 11.12
CA ILE A 190 5.77 8.97 11.47
C ILE A 190 5.55 10.48 11.28
N LEU A 191 4.47 10.85 10.60
CA LEU A 191 4.02 12.22 10.44
C LEU A 191 2.87 12.49 11.41
N ASP A 192 3.08 13.38 12.38
CA ASP A 192 2.10 13.68 13.43
C ASP A 192 0.80 14.25 12.87
N ASN A 193 -0.34 13.78 13.39
CA ASN A 193 -1.69 14.22 13.01
C ASN A 193 -2.05 14.06 11.51
N VAL A 194 -1.29 13.27 10.77
CA VAL A 194 -1.55 12.95 9.36
C VAL A 194 -2.40 11.68 9.26
N ASP A 195 -3.38 11.69 8.35
CA ASP A 195 -4.28 10.57 8.08
C ASP A 195 -3.64 9.48 7.19
N HIS A 196 -4.46 8.63 6.57
CA HIS A 196 -4.01 7.56 5.68
C HIS A 196 -3.37 8.06 4.37
N HIS A 197 -3.32 9.37 4.12
CA HIS A 197 -2.80 9.94 2.88
C HIS A 197 -1.64 10.94 3.10
N PRO A 198 -0.49 10.53 3.69
CA PRO A 198 0.64 11.42 3.96
C PRO A 198 1.09 12.27 2.77
N PHE A 199 1.17 11.68 1.58
CA PHE A 199 1.61 12.38 0.37
C PHE A 199 0.62 13.43 -0.16
N ILE A 200 -0.64 13.40 0.30
CA ILE A 200 -1.63 14.44 0.00
C ILE A 200 -1.57 15.55 1.07
N ARG A 201 -1.38 15.16 2.34
CA ARG A 201 -1.41 16.10 3.48
C ARG A 201 -0.12 16.89 3.64
N GLU A 202 1.01 16.23 3.44
CA GLU A 202 2.37 16.74 3.69
C GLU A 202 3.30 16.39 2.49
N PRO A 203 2.96 16.83 1.26
CA PRO A 203 3.66 16.40 0.04
C PRO A 203 5.15 16.75 0.06
N GLU A 204 5.51 17.96 0.46
CA GLU A 204 6.91 18.42 0.52
C GLU A 204 7.73 17.56 1.48
N LYS A 205 7.21 17.31 2.69
CA LYS A 205 7.85 16.46 3.68
C LYS A 205 8.01 15.01 3.19
N CYS A 206 7.01 14.46 2.50
CA CYS A 206 7.13 13.15 1.86
C CYS A 206 8.22 13.14 0.78
N CYS A 207 8.26 14.14 -0.11
CA CYS A 207 9.28 14.26 -1.14
C CYS A 207 10.69 14.37 -0.55
N ASP A 208 10.89 15.18 0.49
CA ASP A 208 12.18 15.35 1.16
C ASP A 208 12.68 14.06 1.79
N LEU A 209 11.80 13.33 2.49
CA LEU A 209 12.14 12.03 3.09
C LEU A 209 12.54 11.00 2.02
N ILE A 210 11.81 10.97 0.90
CA ILE A 210 12.10 10.06 -0.21
C ILE A 210 13.42 10.42 -0.88
N ALA A 211 13.65 11.69 -1.19
CA ALA A 211 14.87 12.16 -1.82
C ALA A 211 16.10 11.86 -0.94
N HIS A 212 16.03 12.19 0.36
CA HIS A 212 17.11 11.92 1.30
C HIS A 212 17.44 10.42 1.40
N PHE A 213 16.41 9.57 1.43
CA PHE A 213 16.57 8.12 1.49
C PHE A 213 17.26 7.56 0.24
N VAL A 214 16.79 7.95 -0.95
CA VAL A 214 17.37 7.48 -2.23
C VAL A 214 18.82 7.94 -2.38
N GLU A 215 19.12 9.22 -2.08
CA GLU A 215 20.49 9.74 -2.13
C GLU A 215 21.43 9.01 -1.15
N GLY A 216 20.95 8.67 0.04
CA GLY A 216 21.69 7.93 1.05
C GLY A 216 22.09 6.53 0.57
N THR A 217 21.20 5.82 -0.12
CA THR A 217 21.49 4.49 -0.68
C THR A 217 22.51 4.55 -1.81
N SER A 218 22.38 5.52 -2.73
CA SER A 218 23.34 5.68 -3.85
C SER A 218 24.77 5.92 -3.37
N ARG A 219 24.94 6.69 -2.29
CA ARG A 219 26.26 6.94 -1.68
C ARG A 219 26.84 5.69 -1.03
N ALA A 220 26.03 4.88 -0.36
CA ALA A 220 26.47 3.63 0.26
C ALA A 220 26.95 2.61 -0.78
N ALA A 221 26.19 2.41 -1.87
CA ALA A 221 26.55 1.51 -2.95
C ALA A 221 27.87 1.92 -3.64
N SER A 222 28.10 3.22 -3.81
CA SER A 222 29.34 3.76 -4.41
C SER A 222 30.57 3.57 -3.51
N ALA A 223 30.38 3.44 -2.20
CA ALA A 223 31.47 3.24 -1.24
C ALA A 223 31.89 1.78 -1.12
N GLU A 224 30.96 0.82 -1.29
CA GLU A 224 31.26 -0.63 -1.29
C GLU A 224 31.99 -1.12 -2.55
N GLN A 225 31.97 -0.33 -3.63
CA GLN A 225 32.64 -0.63 -4.90
C GLN A 225 34.07 -0.08 -5.00
N ARG A 226 34.58 0.62 -3.97
CA ARG A 226 35.95 1.16 -3.89
C ARG A 226 36.81 0.36 -2.94
#